data_AF-F4YDX2-F1
#
_entry.id   AF-F4YDX2-F1
#
_cell.length_a   1.000
_cell.length_b   1.000
_cell.length_c   1.000
_cell.angle_alpha   90.00
_cell.angle_beta   90.00
_cell.angle_gamma   90.00
#
_symmetry.space_group_name_H-M   'P 1'
#
loop_
_entity.id
_entity.type
_entity.pdbx_description
1 polymer ?
#
loop_
_entity_poly.entity_id
_entity_poly.type
_entity_poly.pdbx_seq_one_letter_code
_entity_poly.pdbx_strand_id
1 'polypeptide(L)'
;DGVLVKQVQNVFITKTFPNHYSIVTGLYEESHGIVANSMYDVIAKKHFSDTNDKDPFWWNEAVPIWVTNQLQGNRSSAAAMWPGTDVPIHNTTPSYFMDYSPAVSFGERLGNLTTWLSSSNPPVTFATLYWEEPDASGHKYGPADKDNMRRVLKEVDDHVGELV
;
A
#
# COMPACT_ATOMS: atom_id res chain seq x y z
N ASP A 1 13.41 -19.16 7.59
CA ASP A 1 13.03 -19.04 9.02
C ASP A 1 12.29 -17.74 9.27
N GLY A 2 11.31 -17.74 10.18
CA GLY A 2 10.48 -16.57 10.47
C GLY A 2 9.30 -16.91 11.39
N VAL A 3 8.43 -15.94 11.64
CA VAL A 3 7.16 -16.14 12.35
C VAL A 3 6.06 -16.37 11.33
N LEU A 4 5.26 -17.42 11.52
CA LEU A 4 4.13 -17.76 10.66
C LEU A 4 2.83 -17.74 11.48
N VAL A 5 1.81 -17.05 10.97
CA VAL A 5 0.44 -17.12 11.48
C VAL A 5 -0.43 -17.90 10.50
N LYS A 6 -1.50 -18.54 10.98
CA LYS A 6 -2.40 -19.33 10.14
C LYS A 6 -3.10 -18.48 9.06
N GLN A 7 -3.52 -17.27 9.43
CA GLN A 7 -4.11 -16.29 8.55
C GLN A 7 -4.06 -14.92 9.22
N VAL A 8 -4.10 -13.85 8.42
CA VAL A 8 -4.36 -12.49 8.88
C VAL A 8 -5.81 -12.17 8.54
N GLN A 9 -6.58 -11.73 9.53
CA GLN A 9 -7.98 -11.40 9.34
C GLN A 9 -8.10 -9.95 8.86
N ASN A 10 -8.69 -9.76 7.68
CA ASN A 10 -9.05 -8.46 7.15
C ASN A 10 -10.07 -7.75 8.06
N VAL A 11 -10.13 -6.42 7.94
CA VAL A 11 -11.29 -5.65 8.41
C VAL A 11 -12.54 -6.05 7.61
N PHE A 12 -13.73 -5.63 8.08
CA PHE A 12 -15.00 -6.15 7.58
C PHE A 12 -15.14 -5.99 6.06
N ILE A 13 -14.72 -4.84 5.52
CA ILE A 13 -14.79 -4.55 4.09
C ILE A 13 -13.52 -5.08 3.44
N THR A 14 -13.58 -6.30 2.88
CA THR A 14 -12.44 -6.98 2.24
C THR A 14 -12.11 -6.39 0.85
N LYS A 15 -11.75 -5.10 0.82
CA LYS A 15 -11.33 -4.34 -0.36
C LYS A 15 -9.97 -3.70 -0.15
N THR A 16 -9.29 -3.40 -1.26
CA THR A 16 -7.92 -2.89 -1.30
C THR A 16 -7.72 -1.63 -0.45
N PHE A 17 -8.39 -0.53 -0.78
CA PHE A 17 -8.19 0.76 -0.12
C PHE A 17 -8.48 0.70 1.39
N PRO A 18 -9.64 0.16 1.85
CA PRO A 18 -9.92 0.05 3.28
C PRO A 18 -8.86 -0.76 4.04
N ASN A 19 -8.55 -1.99 3.61
CA ASN A 19 -7.61 -2.85 4.36
C ASN A 19 -6.19 -2.31 4.36
N HIS A 20 -5.70 -1.81 3.22
CA HIS A 20 -4.34 -1.27 3.15
C HIS A 20 -4.19 -0.05 4.05
N TYR A 21 -5.24 0.77 4.18
CA TYR A 21 -5.21 1.92 5.08
C TYR A 21 -5.37 1.50 6.55
N SER A 22 -6.18 0.48 6.85
CA SER A 22 -6.26 -0.11 8.20
C SER A 22 -4.90 -0.67 8.64
N ILE A 23 -4.15 -1.35 7.76
CA ILE A 23 -2.83 -1.92 8.09
C ILE A 23 -1.85 -0.84 8.56
N VAL A 24 -1.85 0.33 7.90
CA VAL A 24 -0.87 1.39 8.15
C VAL A 24 -1.32 2.41 9.20
N THR A 25 -2.58 2.36 9.63
CA THR A 25 -3.12 3.27 10.66
C THR A 25 -3.49 2.56 11.97
N GLY A 26 -3.76 1.25 11.92
CA GLY A 26 -4.28 0.48 13.05
C GLY A 26 -5.75 0.77 13.39
N LEU A 27 -6.47 1.43 12.48
CA LEU A 27 -7.86 1.86 12.68
C LEU A 27 -8.84 1.05 11.81
N TYR A 28 -10.11 1.01 12.24
CA TYR A 28 -11.21 0.50 11.42
C TYR A 28 -11.66 1.53 10.38
N GLU A 29 -12.39 1.05 9.37
CA GLU A 29 -12.86 1.84 8.24
C GLU A 29 -13.63 3.08 8.64
N GLU A 30 -14.51 2.96 9.64
CA GLU A 30 -15.32 4.07 10.17
C GLU A 30 -14.50 5.15 10.89
N SER A 31 -13.29 4.81 11.35
CA SER A 31 -12.40 5.74 12.05
C SER A 31 -11.41 6.41 11.11
N HIS A 32 -10.88 5.68 10.12
CA HIS A 32 -9.93 6.26 9.16
C HIS A 32 -10.58 6.82 7.88
N GLY A 33 -11.91 6.72 7.74
CA GLY A 33 -12.69 7.35 6.67
C GLY A 33 -12.74 6.60 5.33
N ILE A 34 -11.71 5.82 4.99
CA ILE A 34 -11.68 4.99 3.76
C ILE A 34 -12.57 3.74 3.88
N VAL A 35 -13.87 3.86 3.63
CA VAL A 35 -14.84 2.76 3.80
C VAL A 35 -15.06 1.91 2.54
N ALA A 36 -14.61 2.32 1.36
CA ALA A 36 -14.72 1.52 0.15
C ALA A 36 -13.71 1.96 -0.92
N ASN A 37 -13.50 1.12 -1.94
CA ASN A 37 -12.74 1.52 -3.14
C ASN A 37 -13.49 2.56 -3.99
N SER A 38 -14.81 2.72 -3.77
CA SER A 38 -15.60 3.79 -4.36
C SER A 38 -16.67 4.24 -3.37
N MET A 39 -16.69 5.53 -3.06
CA MET A 39 -17.57 6.11 -2.04
C MET A 39 -17.90 7.57 -2.36
N TYR A 40 -18.94 8.10 -1.72
CA TYR A 40 -19.40 9.48 -1.87
C TYR A 40 -19.65 10.10 -0.50
N ASP A 41 -19.12 11.30 -0.28
CA ASP A 41 -19.38 12.09 0.92
C ASP A 41 -20.48 13.12 0.62
N VAL A 42 -21.58 13.02 1.36
CA VAL A 42 -22.78 13.85 1.14
C VAL A 42 -22.59 15.31 1.59
N ILE A 43 -21.70 15.57 2.55
CA ILE A 43 -21.46 16.90 3.12
C ILE A 43 -20.47 17.66 2.23
N ALA A 44 -19.32 17.04 1.93
CA ALA A 44 -18.30 17.60 1.06
C ALA A 44 -18.69 17.57 -0.42
N LYS A 45 -19.68 16.74 -0.78
CA LYS A 45 -20.14 16.50 -2.16
C LYS A 45 -19.01 16.02 -3.07
N LYS A 46 -18.20 15.09 -2.58
CA LYS A 46 -17.03 14.54 -3.27
C LYS A 46 -17.20 13.05 -3.51
N HIS A 47 -16.65 12.58 -4.63
CA HIS A 47 -16.51 11.16 -4.93
C HIS A 47 -15.07 10.70 -4.68
N PHE A 48 -14.91 9.47 -4.23
CA PHE A 48 -13.64 8.77 -4.14
C PHE A 48 -13.69 7.54 -5.06
N SER A 49 -12.59 7.29 -5.76
CA SER A 49 -12.38 6.09 -6.58
C SER A 49 -10.88 5.85 -6.77
N ASP A 50 -10.52 4.69 -7.32
CA ASP A 50 -9.16 4.37 -7.80
C ASP A 50 -8.54 5.39 -8.77
N THR A 51 -9.39 6.17 -9.44
CA THR A 51 -9.03 7.23 -10.38
C THR A 51 -9.20 8.64 -9.81
N ASN A 52 -9.70 8.77 -8.58
CA ASN A 52 -9.94 10.03 -7.89
C ASN A 52 -9.68 9.89 -6.38
N ASP A 53 -8.46 9.51 -6.03
CA ASP A 53 -8.01 9.20 -4.67
C ASP A 53 -7.06 10.26 -4.08
N LYS A 54 -6.64 11.27 -4.85
CA LYS A 54 -5.55 12.19 -4.48
C LYS A 54 -5.92 13.34 -3.55
N ASP A 55 -7.18 13.48 -3.17
CA ASP A 55 -7.63 14.54 -2.26
C ASP A 55 -7.38 14.14 -0.79
N PRO A 56 -6.51 14.85 -0.04
CA PRO A 56 -6.21 14.54 1.36
C PRO A 56 -7.44 14.57 2.28
N PHE A 57 -8.55 15.22 1.87
CA PHE A 57 -9.83 15.19 2.57
C PHE A 57 -10.23 13.77 3.00
N TRP A 58 -10.02 12.77 2.15
CA TRP A 58 -10.42 11.38 2.42
C TRP A 58 -9.53 10.66 3.43
N TRP A 59 -8.30 11.11 3.60
CA TRP A 59 -7.24 10.36 4.28
C TRP A 59 -6.85 10.97 5.63
N ASN A 60 -7.08 12.28 5.81
CA ASN A 60 -6.63 13.06 6.96
C ASN A 60 -7.34 12.75 8.29
N GLU A 61 -8.33 11.85 8.31
CA GLU A 61 -8.93 11.38 9.58
C GLU A 61 -8.00 10.43 10.36
N ALA A 62 -6.90 9.97 9.74
CA ALA A 62 -5.93 9.08 10.36
C ALA A 62 -4.47 9.47 10.03
N VAL A 63 -3.56 9.14 10.97
CA VAL A 63 -2.11 9.30 10.77
C VAL A 63 -1.51 7.95 10.39
N PRO A 64 -1.05 7.76 9.14
CA PRO A 64 -0.43 6.51 8.74
C PRO A 64 1.02 6.42 9.24
N ILE A 65 1.49 5.19 9.43
CA ILE A 65 2.78 4.87 10.07
C ILE A 65 4.00 5.53 9.41
N TRP A 66 3.96 5.81 8.10
CA TRP A 66 5.07 6.53 7.44
C TRP A 66 5.20 7.97 7.91
N VAL A 67 4.07 8.64 8.22
CA VAL A 67 4.06 9.98 8.82
C VAL A 67 4.59 9.88 10.24
N THR A 68 4.08 8.94 11.04
CA THR A 68 4.55 8.71 12.42
C THR A 68 6.06 8.44 12.47
N ASN A 69 6.59 7.62 11.55
CA ASN A 69 8.02 7.29 11.50
C ASN A 69 8.88 8.54 11.21
N GLN A 70 8.47 9.39 10.26
CA GLN A 70 9.23 10.59 9.89
C GLN A 70 9.23 11.66 10.98
N LEU A 71 8.18 11.72 11.80
CA LEU A 71 8.12 12.65 12.93
C LEU A 71 9.13 12.34 14.04
N GLN A 72 9.71 11.13 14.08
CA GLN A 72 10.64 10.72 15.13
C GLN A 72 12.07 11.24 14.94
N GLY A 73 12.33 12.03 13.89
CA GLY A 73 13.63 12.68 13.64
C GLY A 73 14.72 11.68 13.19
N ASN A 74 15.60 12.13 12.30
CA ASN A 74 16.69 11.31 11.72
C ASN A 74 16.21 9.95 11.16
N ARG A 75 14.99 9.92 10.61
CA ARG A 75 14.34 8.76 10.03
C ARG A 75 13.59 9.20 8.78
N SER A 76 13.65 8.37 7.75
CA SER A 76 12.89 8.53 6.53
C SER A 76 11.97 7.33 6.32
N SER A 77 10.87 7.58 5.61
CA SER A 77 9.98 6.53 5.12
C SER A 77 10.11 6.42 3.60
N ALA A 78 9.99 5.20 3.08
CA ALA A 78 9.98 4.92 1.65
C ALA A 78 8.69 4.19 1.26
N ALA A 79 8.18 4.40 0.05
CA ALA A 79 6.99 3.72 -0.43
C ALA A 79 7.02 3.47 -1.93
N ALA A 80 6.86 2.21 -2.33
CA ALA A 80 6.59 1.84 -3.69
C ALA A 80 5.09 1.50 -3.83
N MET A 81 4.30 2.54 -4.13
CA MET A 81 2.90 2.46 -4.58
C MET A 81 1.87 1.92 -3.56
N TRP A 82 2.14 2.01 -2.25
CA TRP A 82 1.14 1.64 -1.25
C TRP A 82 -0.02 2.66 -1.23
N PRO A 83 -1.30 2.25 -1.12
CA PRO A 83 -2.43 3.17 -1.11
C PRO A 83 -2.28 4.32 -0.11
N GLY A 84 -2.43 5.56 -0.61
CA GLY A 84 -2.31 6.80 0.18
C GLY A 84 -0.89 7.35 0.31
N THR A 85 0.15 6.63 -0.13
CA THR A 85 1.54 7.12 0.00
C THR A 85 1.91 8.24 -0.98
N ASP A 86 1.18 8.37 -2.08
CA ASP A 86 1.27 9.46 -3.06
C ASP A 86 0.21 10.57 -2.80
N VAL A 87 -0.33 10.62 -1.58
CA VAL A 87 -1.23 11.67 -1.10
C VAL A 87 -0.56 12.42 0.05
N PRO A 88 -0.60 13.78 0.09
CA PRO A 88 0.00 14.56 1.17
C PRO A 88 -0.87 14.54 2.45
N ILE A 89 -0.97 13.37 3.09
CA ILE A 89 -1.75 13.13 4.31
C ILE A 89 -1.10 13.91 5.46
N HIS A 90 -1.87 14.78 6.10
CA HIS A 90 -1.36 15.77 7.06
C HIS A 90 -0.15 16.56 6.51
N ASN A 91 -0.23 16.95 5.23
CA ASN A 91 0.82 17.65 4.48
C ASN A 91 2.15 16.88 4.39
N THR A 92 2.11 15.54 4.51
CA THR A 92 3.30 14.70 4.54
C THR A 92 3.14 13.47 3.65
N THR A 93 4.08 13.28 2.73
CA THR A 93 4.31 12.01 2.03
C THR A 93 5.52 11.29 2.64
N PRO A 94 5.78 10.01 2.30
CA PRO A 94 7.10 9.42 2.54
C PRO A 94 8.19 10.26 1.86
N SER A 95 9.41 10.23 2.41
CA SER A 95 10.58 10.97 1.91
C SER A 95 10.97 10.49 0.51
N TYR A 96 10.74 9.21 0.24
CA TYR A 96 10.93 8.58 -1.05
C TYR A 96 9.65 7.85 -1.41
N PHE A 97 9.02 8.19 -2.54
CA PHE A 97 7.82 7.49 -2.96
C PHE A 97 7.67 7.48 -4.48
N MET A 98 6.78 6.61 -4.97
CA MET A 98 6.35 6.55 -6.37
C MET A 98 4.86 6.89 -6.45
N ASP A 99 4.48 7.73 -7.41
CA ASP A 99 3.08 7.87 -7.78
C ASP A 99 2.56 6.52 -8.30
N TYR A 100 1.32 6.17 -7.97
CA TYR A 100 0.73 4.92 -8.44
C TYR A 100 0.67 4.89 -9.97
N SER A 101 1.26 3.86 -10.56
CA SER A 101 1.18 3.60 -11.99
C SER A 101 1.30 2.10 -12.25
N PRO A 102 0.26 1.46 -12.80
CA PRO A 102 0.30 0.02 -13.11
C PRO A 102 1.29 -0.31 -14.23
N ALA A 103 1.83 0.70 -14.92
CA ALA A 103 2.83 0.52 -15.96
C ALA A 103 4.25 0.26 -15.41
N VAL A 104 4.51 0.59 -14.13
CA VAL A 104 5.82 0.36 -13.51
C VAL A 104 5.93 -1.10 -13.11
N SER A 105 6.97 -1.76 -13.60
CA SER A 105 7.23 -3.18 -13.34
C SER A 105 7.50 -3.47 -11.86
N PHE A 106 7.21 -4.69 -11.43
CA PHE A 106 7.46 -5.11 -10.03
C PHE A 106 8.95 -5.05 -9.67
N GLY A 107 9.83 -5.41 -10.60
CA GLY A 107 11.28 -5.28 -10.45
C GLY A 107 11.76 -3.84 -10.33
N GLU A 108 11.19 -2.89 -11.08
CA GLU A 108 11.53 -1.47 -10.89
C GLU A 108 11.09 -0.94 -9.52
N ARG A 109 9.88 -1.31 -9.07
CA ARG A 109 9.40 -0.94 -7.72
C ARG A 109 10.35 -1.46 -6.65
N LEU A 110 10.77 -2.72 -6.75
CA LEU A 110 11.70 -3.34 -5.82
C LEU A 110 13.10 -2.72 -5.89
N GLY A 111 13.62 -2.45 -7.08
CA GLY A 111 14.92 -1.82 -7.30
C GLY A 111 15.01 -0.40 -6.71
N ASN A 112 13.95 0.40 -6.86
CA ASN A 112 13.87 1.71 -6.23
C ASN A 112 13.83 1.59 -4.71
N LEU A 113 13.00 0.70 -4.17
CA LEU A 113 12.85 0.50 -2.73
C LEU A 113 14.16 0.07 -2.06
N THR A 114 14.86 -0.90 -2.65
CA THR A 114 16.16 -1.41 -2.16
C THR A 114 17.26 -0.36 -2.25
N THR A 115 17.24 0.48 -3.30
CA THR A 115 18.14 1.64 -3.40
C THR A 115 17.89 2.61 -2.24
N TRP A 116 16.63 2.98 -1.97
CA TRP A 116 16.31 3.90 -0.88
C TRP A 116 16.67 3.32 0.50
N LEU A 117 16.46 2.02 0.72
CA LEU A 117 16.86 1.35 1.95
C LEU A 117 18.38 1.36 2.17
N SER A 118 19.19 1.30 1.11
CA SER A 118 20.65 1.17 1.21
C SER A 118 21.41 2.49 1.15
N SER A 119 20.88 3.53 0.51
CA SER A 119 21.62 4.76 0.21
C SER A 119 21.02 6.06 0.75
N SER A 120 19.95 6.00 1.54
CA SER A 120 19.27 7.19 2.08
C SER A 120 20.01 7.84 3.25
N ASN A 121 19.85 9.16 3.36
CA ASN A 121 20.31 9.94 4.51
C ASN A 121 19.34 11.11 4.77
N PRO A 122 18.59 11.15 5.89
CA PRO A 122 18.55 10.16 6.96
C PRO A 122 18.16 8.75 6.48
N PRO A 123 18.52 7.69 7.22
CA PRO A 123 18.23 6.33 6.78
C PRO A 123 16.72 6.10 6.69
N VAL A 124 16.31 5.37 5.66
CA VAL A 124 14.96 4.80 5.56
C VAL A 124 14.84 3.71 6.61
N THR A 125 13.98 3.95 7.61
CA THR A 125 13.70 3.02 8.70
C THR A 125 12.32 2.38 8.60
N PHE A 126 11.53 2.78 7.61
CA PHE A 126 10.23 2.21 7.29
C PHE A 126 10.02 2.21 5.78
N ALA A 127 9.53 1.10 5.23
CA ALA A 127 9.30 0.94 3.80
C ALA A 127 8.01 0.16 3.53
N THR A 128 7.28 0.54 2.48
CA THR A 128 6.14 -0.23 1.95
C THR A 128 6.33 -0.54 0.47
N LEU A 129 5.84 -1.71 0.04
CA LEU A 129 5.85 -2.17 -1.34
C LEU A 129 4.48 -2.77 -1.66
N TYR A 130 3.93 -2.40 -2.80
CA TYR A 130 2.66 -2.92 -3.28
C TYR A 130 2.80 -3.51 -4.69
N TRP A 131 2.20 -4.68 -4.87
CA TRP A 131 2.03 -5.37 -6.14
C TRP A 131 0.55 -5.74 -6.30
N GLU A 132 0.03 -5.61 -7.52
CA GLU A 132 -1.37 -5.92 -7.81
C GLU A 132 -1.63 -7.44 -7.89
N GLU A 133 -0.59 -8.26 -8.01
CA GLU A 133 -0.72 -9.71 -8.00
C GLU A 133 -0.61 -10.28 -6.58
N PRO A 134 -1.36 -11.35 -6.24
CA PRO A 134 -2.15 -12.20 -7.13
C PRO A 134 -3.62 -11.76 -7.35
N ASP A 135 -4.01 -10.56 -6.89
CA ASP A 135 -5.40 -10.08 -6.95
C ASP A 135 -5.88 -9.90 -8.40
N ALA A 136 -5.06 -9.27 -9.26
CA ALA A 136 -5.40 -9.03 -10.65
C ALA A 136 -5.68 -10.33 -11.44
N SER A 137 -4.80 -11.32 -11.33
CA SER A 137 -5.02 -12.63 -11.96
C SER A 137 -6.13 -13.43 -11.28
N GLY A 138 -6.30 -13.30 -9.96
CA GLY A 138 -7.42 -13.87 -9.23
C GLY A 138 -8.77 -13.35 -9.74
N HIS A 139 -8.87 -12.06 -10.04
CA HIS A 139 -10.05 -11.46 -10.65
C HIS A 139 -10.31 -11.97 -12.07
N LYS A 140 -9.26 -12.22 -12.86
CA LYS A 140 -9.36 -12.66 -14.25
C LYS A 140 -9.72 -14.14 -14.40
N TYR A 141 -9.08 -15.00 -13.62
CA TYR A 141 -9.18 -16.46 -13.78
C TYR A 141 -9.99 -17.14 -12.68
N GLY A 142 -10.14 -16.49 -11.52
CA GLY A 142 -10.69 -17.08 -10.31
C GLY A 142 -9.63 -17.88 -9.53
N PRO A 143 -9.72 -17.93 -8.19
CA PRO A 143 -8.72 -18.57 -7.35
C PRO A 143 -8.65 -20.11 -7.52
N ALA A 144 -9.65 -20.72 -8.15
CA ALA A 144 -9.69 -22.16 -8.41
C ALA A 144 -8.86 -22.58 -9.64
N ASP A 145 -8.46 -21.64 -10.50
CA ASP A 145 -7.59 -21.92 -11.65
C ASP A 145 -6.14 -22.10 -11.20
N LYS A 146 -5.80 -23.33 -10.82
CA LYS A 146 -4.50 -23.66 -10.23
C LYS A 146 -3.32 -23.41 -11.17
N ASP A 147 -3.51 -23.49 -12.49
CA ASP A 147 -2.39 -23.39 -13.43
C ASP A 147 -2.01 -21.93 -13.67
N ASN A 148 -2.99 -21.05 -13.89
CA ASN A 148 -2.73 -19.62 -13.97
C ASN A 148 -2.26 -19.07 -12.62
N MET A 149 -2.93 -19.42 -11.52
CA MET A 149 -2.55 -18.92 -10.19
C MET A 149 -1.17 -19.40 -9.75
N ARG A 150 -0.76 -20.65 -10.05
CA ARG A 150 0.59 -21.13 -9.72
C ARG A 150 1.67 -20.31 -10.41
N ARG A 151 1.46 -19.92 -11.67
CA ARG A 151 2.45 -19.13 -12.43
C ARG A 151 2.64 -17.75 -11.81
N VAL A 152 1.54 -17.07 -11.48
CA VAL A 152 1.55 -15.71 -10.92
C VAL A 152 2.11 -15.72 -9.50
N LEU A 153 1.71 -16.70 -8.67
CA LEU A 153 2.29 -16.85 -7.33
C LEU A 153 3.80 -17.11 -7.39
N LYS A 154 4.28 -17.85 -8.39
CA LYS A 154 5.71 -18.04 -8.61
C LYS A 154 6.42 -16.73 -8.98
N GLU A 155 5.82 -15.90 -9.82
CA GLU A 155 6.40 -14.59 -10.18
C GLU A 155 6.53 -13.67 -8.96
N VAL A 156 5.49 -13.60 -8.11
CA VAL A 156 5.55 -12.84 -6.85
C VAL A 156 6.60 -13.42 -5.90
N ASP A 157 6.67 -14.75 -5.78
CA ASP A 157 7.67 -15.46 -4.96
C ASP A 157 9.11 -15.18 -5.44
N ASP A 158 9.34 -15.18 -6.75
CA ASP A 158 10.65 -14.88 -7.33
C ASP A 158 11.10 -13.45 -6.96
N HIS A 159 10.20 -12.45 -6.99
CA HIS A 159 10.52 -11.09 -6.54
C HIS A 159 10.70 -10.95 -5.02
N VAL A 160 9.94 -11.71 -4.21
CA VAL A 160 10.21 -11.78 -2.76
C VAL A 160 11.60 -12.37 -2.51
N GLY A 161 12.00 -13.38 -3.30
CA GLY A 161 13.32 -13.98 -3.26
C GLY A 161 14.47 -13.02 -3.61
N GLU A 162 14.22 -11.99 -4.43
CA GLU A 162 15.20 -10.94 -4.73
C GLU A 162 15.45 -9.99 -3.54
N LEU A 163 14.54 -9.94 -2.56
CA LEU A 163 14.65 -9.08 -1.37
C LEU A 163 15.44 -9.72 -0.21
N VAL A 164 15.53 -11.06 -0.16
CA VAL A 164 16.07 -11.85 0.96
C VAL A 164 17.44 -12.43 0.63
#